data_AF-A0A6V7IRM1-F1
#
_entry.id   AF-A0A6V7IRM1-F1
#
_cell.length_a   1.000
_cell.length_b   1.000
_cell.length_c   1.000
_cell.angle_alpha   90.00
_cell.angle_beta   90.00
_cell.angle_gamma   90.00
#
_symmetry.space_group_name_H-M   'P 1'
#
loop_
_entity.id
_entity.type
_entity.pdbx_description
1 polymer ?
#
loop_
_entity_poly.entity_id
_entity_poly.type
_entity_poly.pdbx_seq_one_letter_code
_entity_poly.pdbx_strand_id
1 'polypeptide(L)' 'GTSSNIEEPTPSSLDAEVTWEFKWSQEEKSEIHGPHTSQQMDKWAKEGYFKRNAWVRRVGQQGDFYSASRVDFELYI' A
#
# COMPACT_ATOMS: atom_id res chain seq x y z
N GLY A 1 36.00 6.13 -20.62
CA GLY A 1 34.97 7.17 -20.76
C GLY A 1 33.67 6.59 -20.29
N THR A 2 32.99 7.31 -19.38
CA THR A 2 31.58 7.16 -18.96
C THR A 2 31.17 5.78 -18.48
N SER A 3 31.35 5.48 -17.18
CA SER A 3 30.38 5.78 -16.11
C SER A 3 29.09 4.98 -16.26
N SER A 4 29.07 3.85 -15.57
CA SER A 4 27.90 3.04 -15.26
C SER A 4 26.80 3.91 -14.63
N ASN A 5 25.65 4.02 -15.28
CA ASN A 5 24.41 4.44 -14.62
C ASN A 5 23.56 3.18 -14.45
N ILE A 6 24.01 2.32 -13.53
CA ILE A 6 23.15 1.32 -12.93
C ILE A 6 22.33 2.15 -11.94
N GLU A 7 21.10 2.49 -12.30
CA GLU A 7 20.11 2.93 -11.32
C GLU A 7 19.84 1.72 -10.42
N GLU A 8 20.61 1.66 -9.34
CA GLU A 8 20.45 0.69 -8.27
C GLU A 8 19.01 0.78 -7.75
N PRO A 9 18.24 -0.32 -7.66
CA PRO A 9 16.94 -0.29 -7.02
C PRO A 9 17.17 0.12 -5.57
N THR A 10 16.64 1.28 -5.16
CA THR A 10 16.74 1.79 -3.79
C THR A 10 16.34 0.69 -2.78
N PRO A 11 17.26 0.18 -1.95
CA PRO A 11 16.98 -0.91 -1.01
C PRO A 11 16.48 -0.33 0.32
N SER A 12 15.19 0.03 0.40
CA SER A 12 14.67 0.68 1.63
C SER A 12 13.45 0.02 2.28
N SER A 13 13.04 -1.19 1.89
CA SER A 13 11.96 -1.92 2.60
C SER A 13 11.87 -3.43 2.34
N LEU A 14 12.97 -4.11 2.01
CA LEU A 14 12.91 -5.58 1.84
C LEU A 14 12.78 -6.33 3.19
N ASP A 15 13.16 -5.70 4.31
CA ASP A 15 13.06 -6.26 5.67
C ASP A 15 12.08 -5.50 6.59
N ALA A 16 11.44 -4.45 6.09
CA ALA A 16 10.45 -3.70 6.87
C ALA A 16 9.07 -4.35 6.71
N GLU A 17 8.38 -4.58 7.83
CA GLU A 17 7.02 -5.09 7.85
C GLU A 17 6.14 -4.27 6.88
N VAL A 18 5.48 -4.96 5.95
CA VAL A 18 4.67 -4.29 4.93
C VAL A 18 3.46 -3.67 5.61
N THR A 19 3.40 -2.34 5.56
CA THR A 19 2.30 -1.56 6.08
C THR A 19 1.59 -0.80 4.98
N TRP A 20 0.32 -0.52 5.22
CA TRP A 20 -0.63 -0.02 4.25
C TRP A 20 -1.34 1.22 4.76
N GLU A 21 -1.61 2.13 3.84
CA GLU A 21 -2.44 3.31 4.04
C GLU A 21 -3.61 3.23 3.07
N PHE A 22 -4.78 3.72 3.48
CA PHE A 22 -5.97 3.68 2.64
C PHE A 22 -6.82 4.94 2.78
N LYS A 23 -7.61 5.22 1.75
CA LYS A 23 -8.56 6.32 1.71
C LYS A 23 -9.86 5.89 1.04
N TRP A 24 -10.94 6.58 1.36
CA TRP A 24 -12.26 6.27 0.81
C TRP A 24 -12.59 7.02 -0.48
N SER A 25 -11.86 8.10 -0.78
CA SER A 25 -12.03 8.89 -2.00
C SER A 25 -10.66 9.16 -2.66
N GLN A 26 -10.65 9.28 -3.99
CA GLN A 26 -9.44 9.66 -4.71
C GLN A 26 -9.08 11.14 -4.58
N GLU A 27 -9.99 11.95 -4.03
CA GLU A 27 -9.76 13.37 -3.75
C GLU A 27 -8.49 13.59 -2.92
N GLU A 28 -7.75 14.66 -3.22
CA GLU A 28 -6.55 15.04 -2.46
C GLU A 28 -6.87 15.38 -1.00
N LYS A 29 -8.09 15.85 -0.72
CA LYS A 29 -8.55 16.18 0.63
C LYS A 29 -9.12 14.97 1.39
N SER A 30 -9.16 13.79 0.76
CA SER A 30 -9.65 12.59 1.43
C SER A 30 -8.67 12.19 2.54
N GLU A 31 -9.23 11.83 3.69
CA GLU A 31 -8.42 11.38 4.83
C GLU A 31 -7.73 10.06 4.49
N ILE A 32 -6.42 10.04 4.69
CA ILE A 32 -5.59 8.84 4.57
C ILE A 32 -5.52 8.19 5.96
N HIS A 33 -6.01 6.97 6.05
CA HIS A 33 -5.98 6.13 7.24
C HIS A 33 -4.81 5.15 7.16
N GLY A 34 -3.94 5.16 8.17
CA GLY A 34 -2.78 4.28 8.25
C GLY A 34 -1.68 4.86 9.15
N PRO A 35 -0.54 4.18 9.28
CA PRO A 35 -0.21 2.89 8.69
C PRO A 35 -0.92 1.71 9.41
N HIS A 36 -1.36 0.72 8.65
CA HIS A 36 -1.96 -0.52 9.13
C HIS A 36 -1.19 -1.74 8.63
N THR A 37 -1.14 -2.81 9.41
CA THR A 37 -0.43 -4.03 9.00
C THR A 37 -1.21 -4.82 7.95
N SER A 38 -0.52 -5.67 7.17
CA SER A 38 -1.17 -6.58 6.21
C SER A 38 -2.24 -7.44 6.88
N GLN A 39 -2.03 -7.91 8.11
CA GLN A 39 -3.02 -8.67 8.89
C GLN A 39 -4.30 -7.88 9.17
N GLN A 40 -4.18 -6.60 9.54
CA GLN A 40 -5.36 -5.75 9.79
C GLN A 40 -6.14 -5.51 8.49
N MET A 41 -5.42 -5.21 7.41
CA MET A 41 -6.03 -4.96 6.11
C MET A 41 -6.73 -6.21 5.55
N ASP A 42 -6.11 -7.38 5.68
CA ASP A 42 -6.69 -8.66 5.29
C ASP A 42 -7.99 -8.95 6.05
N LYS A 43 -7.97 -8.77 7.37
CA LYS A 43 -9.17 -8.93 8.20
C LYS A 43 -10.30 -8.00 7.75
N TRP A 44 -10.01 -6.73 7.49
CA TRP A 44 -10.99 -5.76 7.00
C TRP A 44 -11.50 -6.09 5.60
N ALA A 45 -10.64 -6.57 4.71
CA ALA A 45 -11.05 -7.05 3.39
C ALA A 45 -12.02 -8.23 3.51
N LYS A 46 -11.69 -9.23 4.35
CA LYS A 46 -12.52 -10.42 4.62
C LYS A 46 -13.85 -10.08 5.32
N GLU A 47 -13.83 -9.14 6.27
CA GLU A 47 -15.05 -8.63 6.95
C GLU A 47 -15.91 -7.75 6.03
N GLY A 48 -15.38 -7.34 4.87
CA GLY A 48 -16.08 -6.47 3.93
C GLY A 48 -16.14 -5.00 4.37
N TYR A 49 -15.17 -4.56 5.17
CA TYR A 49 -15.01 -3.15 5.55
C TYR A 49 -14.80 -2.28 4.31
N PHE A 50 -14.03 -2.76 3.32
CA PHE A 50 -13.72 -2.04 2.08
C PHE A 50 -14.81 -2.07 0.99
N LYS A 51 -16.04 -2.51 1.32
CA LYS A 51 -17.19 -2.60 0.38
C LYS A 51 -17.53 -1.28 -0.34
N ARG A 52 -17.08 -0.13 0.15
CA ARG A 52 -17.30 1.20 -0.45
C ARG A 52 -16.25 1.63 -1.48
N ASN A 53 -15.44 0.71 -2.01
CA ASN A 53 -14.29 1.01 -2.87
C ASN A 53 -13.25 1.86 -2.15
N ALA A 54 -12.60 1.26 -1.14
CA ALA A 54 -11.40 1.85 -0.56
C ALA A 54 -10.23 1.78 -1.55
N TRP A 55 -9.36 2.77 -1.44
CA TRP A 55 -8.13 2.93 -2.21
C TRP A 55 -6.96 2.74 -1.25
N VAL A 56 -6.04 1.83 -1.55
CA VAL A 56 -4.96 1.39 -0.66
C VAL A 56 -3.60 1.59 -1.34
N ARG A 57 -2.57 1.84 -0.55
CA ARG A 57 -1.18 1.94 -1.00
C ARG A 57 -0.26 1.41 0.10
N ARG A 58 0.92 0.90 -0.28
CA ARG A 58 1.98 0.57 0.68
C ARG A 58 2.62 1.85 1.19
N VAL A 59 2.81 1.93 2.50
CA VAL A 59 3.47 3.06 3.15
C VAL A 59 4.91 3.14 2.66
N GLY A 60 5.34 4.33 2.24
CA GLY A 60 6.67 4.55 1.67
C GLY A 60 6.81 4.19 0.18
N GLN A 61 5.79 3.59 -0.45
CA GLN A 61 5.77 3.43 -1.90
C GLN A 61 5.30 4.74 -2.55
N GLN A 62 6.12 5.30 -3.44
CA GLN A 62 5.71 6.42 -4.29
C GLN A 62 4.83 5.88 -5.43
N GLY A 63 3.61 6.38 -5.54
CA GLY A 63 2.65 5.96 -6.58
C GLY A 63 1.19 6.19 -6.20
N ASP A 64 0.32 5.78 -7.12
CA ASP A 64 -1.14 5.88 -6.98
C ASP A 64 -1.69 4.85 -5.98
N PHE A 65 -2.86 5.17 -5.43
CA PHE A 65 -3.63 4.21 -4.64
C PHE A 65 -4.37 3.24 -5.57
N TYR A 66 -4.44 1.98 -5.18
CA TYR A 66 -5.13 0.91 -5.90
C TYR A 66 -6.41 0.51 -5.18
N SER A 67 -7.37 -0.09 -5.87
CA SER A 67 -8.56 -0.61 -5.19
C SER A 67 -8.18 -1.69 -4.18
N ALA A 68 -8.65 -1.56 -2.93
CA ALA A 68 -8.44 -2.55 -1.87
C ALA A 68 -8.85 -3.96 -2.30
N SER A 69 -9.88 -4.09 -3.13
CA SER A 69 -10.39 -5.35 -3.64
C SER A 69 -9.46 -6.04 -4.65
N ARG A 70 -8.45 -5.34 -5.17
CA ARG A 70 -7.43 -5.89 -6.09
C ARG A 70 -6.15 -6.29 -5.37
N VAL A 71 -6.03 -5.96 -4.09
CA VAL A 71 -4.83 -6.26 -3.30
C VAL A 71 -5.13 -7.46 -2.43
N ASP A 72 -4.29 -8.48 -2.54
CA ASP A 72 -4.33 -9.65 -1.67
C ASP A 72 -3.35 -9.44 -0.52
N PHE A 73 -3.85 -8.96 0.61
CA PHE A 73 -3.03 -8.62 1.78
C PHE A 73 -2.43 -9.86 2.44
N GLU A 74 -3.04 -11.03 2.25
CA GLU A 74 -2.58 -12.30 2.80
C GLU A 74 -1.19 -12.70 2.26
N LEU A 75 -0.84 -12.25 1.05
CA LEU A 75 0.49 -12.45 0.46
C LEU A 75 1.64 -11.71 1.19
N TYR A 76 1.29 -10.83 2.13
CA TYR A 76 2.22 -9.96 2.86
C TYR A 76 2.12 -10.14 4.38
N ILE A 77 1.51 -11.24 4.85
CA ILE A 77 1.41 -11.66 6.26
C ILE A 77 2.50 -12.69 6.58
#